data_AF-A0A484Z6H2-F1
#
_entry.id   AF-A0A484Z6H2-F1
#
_cell.length_a   1.000
_cell.length_b   1.000
_cell.length_c   1.000
_cell.angle_alpha   90.00
_cell.angle_beta   90.00
_cell.angle_gamma   90.00
#
_symmetry.space_group_name_H-M   'P 1'
#
loop_
_entity.id
_entity.type
_entity.pdbx_description
1 polymer ?
#
loop_
_entity_poly.entity_id
_entity_poly.type
_entity_poly.pdbx_seq_one_letter_code
_entity_poly.pdbx_strand_id
1 'polypeptide(L)'
;MMHHYGSVLLPRGGDALVDMTYYENAVHAMWLASQPDCDKLVSGRAYNITNGEPQTLRSIVQRLIDELNIHCRIRSVPYPMLDMIARSMERFGNKSAREPALTHYGVSKLNF
;
A
#
# COMPACT_ATOMS: atom_id res chain seq x y z
N MET A 1 -11.82 3.08 -13.68
CA MET A 1 -12.37 2.00 -12.81
C MET A 1 -12.88 2.50 -11.45
N MET A 2 -13.02 3.83 -11.22
CA MET A 2 -13.47 4.42 -9.95
C MET A 2 -14.78 5.24 -10.06
N HIS A 3 -15.52 5.15 -11.17
CA HIS A 3 -16.74 5.95 -11.36
C HIS A 3 -17.99 5.38 -10.65
N HIS A 4 -17.92 4.20 -10.00
CA HIS A 4 -19.12 3.51 -9.49
C HIS A 4 -19.12 3.08 -8.03
N TYR A 5 -18.06 3.31 -7.25
CA TYR A 5 -18.03 2.88 -5.85
C TYR A 5 -17.96 4.10 -4.93
N GLY A 6 -19.12 4.51 -4.39
CA GLY A 6 -19.22 5.56 -3.37
C GLY A 6 -18.58 5.20 -2.02
N SER A 7 -17.85 4.08 -1.94
CA SER A 7 -17.10 3.70 -0.75
C SER A 7 -15.80 2.96 -1.06
N VAL A 8 -14.72 3.33 -0.36
CA VAL A 8 -13.47 2.55 -0.29
C VAL A 8 -13.58 1.63 0.93
N LEU A 9 -13.39 0.33 0.70
CA LEU A 9 -13.41 -0.69 1.74
C LEU A 9 -11.99 -0.92 2.26
N LEU A 10 -11.75 -0.68 3.55
CA LEU A 10 -10.46 -0.91 4.20
C LEU A 10 -10.60 -1.87 5.40
N PRO A 11 -9.66 -2.82 5.60
CA PRO A 11 -9.59 -3.61 6.82
C PRO A 11 -9.55 -2.69 8.04
N ARG A 12 -10.37 -2.97 9.05
CA ARG A 12 -10.48 -2.14 10.27
C ARG A 12 -10.70 -0.65 10.00
N GLY A 13 -11.20 -0.29 8.81
CA GLY A 13 -11.38 1.11 8.41
C GLY A 13 -10.09 1.88 8.09
N GLY A 14 -8.95 1.20 7.97
CA GLY A 14 -7.67 1.83 7.62
C GLY A 14 -6.87 2.31 8.83
N ASP A 15 -7.07 1.71 10.01
CA ASP A 15 -6.33 2.03 11.23
C ASP A 15 -4.85 1.57 11.20
N ALA A 16 -4.47 0.76 10.21
CA ALA A 16 -3.09 0.32 10.01
C ALA A 16 -2.15 1.53 9.84
N LEU A 17 -1.11 1.59 10.66
CA LEU A 17 -0.03 2.57 10.53
C LEU A 17 0.90 2.14 9.40
N VAL A 18 1.11 3.04 8.45
CA VAL A 18 1.99 2.85 7.31
C VAL A 18 2.91 4.06 7.18
N ASP A 19 4.16 3.80 6.80
CA ASP A 19 5.10 4.85 6.40
C ASP A 19 5.24 4.81 4.87
N MET A 20 4.90 5.92 4.23
CA MET A 20 4.91 6.06 2.78
C MET A 20 6.18 6.78 2.36
N THR A 21 7.09 6.04 1.72
CA THR A 21 8.31 6.63 1.15
C THR A 21 8.02 7.20 -0.24
N TYR A 22 8.33 8.48 -0.44
CA TYR A 22 8.24 9.11 -1.76
C TYR A 22 9.22 8.44 -2.73
N TYR A 23 8.78 8.14 -3.95
CA TYR A 23 9.60 7.33 -4.87
C TYR A 23 10.95 7.98 -5.19
N GLU A 24 11.02 9.31 -5.28
CA GLU A 24 12.29 10.00 -5.54
C GLU A 24 13.25 9.91 -4.35
N ASN A 25 12.74 9.84 -3.11
CA ASN A 25 13.60 9.59 -1.94
C ASN A 25 14.21 8.18 -2.01
N ALA A 26 13.43 7.19 -2.47
CA ALA A 26 13.95 5.84 -2.68
C ALA A 26 15.01 5.79 -3.80
N VAL A 27 14.74 6.45 -4.93
CA VAL A 27 15.71 6.57 -6.04
C VAL A 27 16.96 7.31 -5.60
N HIS A 28 16.80 8.41 -4.85
CA HIS A 28 17.91 9.19 -4.32
C HIS A 28 18.76 8.36 -3.34
N ALA A 29 18.14 7.56 -2.46
CA ALA A 29 18.86 6.63 -1.60
C ALA A 29 19.64 5.58 -2.40
N MET A 30 19.07 5.05 -3.48
CA MET A 30 19.77 4.13 -4.38
C MET A 30 20.97 4.80 -5.08
N TRP A 31 20.82 6.05 -5.50
CA TRP A 31 21.91 6.83 -6.10
C TRP A 31 23.01 7.15 -5.10
N LEU A 32 22.66 7.50 -3.85
CA LEU A 32 23.62 7.71 -2.77
C LEU A 32 24.40 6.42 -2.47
N ALA A 33 23.71 5.28 -2.44
CA ALA A 33 24.33 3.98 -2.21
C ALA A 33 25.37 3.59 -3.28
N SER A 34 25.34 4.22 -4.47
CA SER A 34 26.33 4.04 -5.53
C SER A 34 27.47 5.07 -5.52
N GLN A 35 27.50 6.00 -4.54
CA GLN A 35 28.56 7.00 -4.44
C GLN A 35 29.78 6.45 -3.67
N PRO A 36 31.00 6.95 -3.93
CA PRO A 36 32.22 6.51 -3.25
C PRO A 36 32.15 6.64 -1.72
N ASP A 37 31.39 7.60 -1.20
CA ASP A 37 31.18 7.76 0.24
C ASP A 37 30.49 6.54 0.88
N CYS A 38 29.69 5.83 0.10
CA CYS A 38 29.00 4.61 0.49
C CYS A 38 29.84 3.33 0.32
N ASP A 39 31.05 3.39 -0.27
CA ASP A 39 31.95 2.23 -0.36
C ASP A 39 32.42 1.75 1.03
N LYS A 40 32.31 2.61 2.05
CA LYS A 40 32.59 2.30 3.45
C LYS A 40 31.46 1.50 4.12
N LEU A 41 30.28 1.45 3.51
CA LEU A 41 29.16 0.67 4.05
C LEU A 41 29.51 -0.82 4.00
N VAL A 42 29.13 -1.55 5.04
CA VAL A 42 29.34 -2.99 5.09
C VAL A 42 28.49 -3.66 4.01
N SER A 43 29.16 -4.33 3.08
CA SER A 43 28.50 -5.10 2.01
C SER A 43 27.59 -6.19 2.58
N GLY A 44 26.46 -6.44 1.92
CA GLY A 44 25.48 -7.46 2.31
C GLY A 44 24.51 -7.03 3.44
N ARG A 45 24.57 -5.78 3.90
CA ARG A 45 23.60 -5.23 4.86
C ARG A 45 22.29 -4.84 4.17
N ALA A 46 21.17 -5.07 4.86
CA ALA A 46 19.86 -4.56 4.47
C ALA A 46 19.61 -3.21 5.17
N TYR A 47 19.11 -2.24 4.40
CA TYR A 47 18.74 -0.90 4.89
C TYR A 47 17.27 -0.64 4.57
N ASN A 48 16.53 -0.06 5.52
CA ASN A 48 15.14 0.34 5.31
C ASN A 48 15.09 1.83 4.95
N ILE A 49 14.50 2.15 3.80
CA ILE A 49 14.30 3.55 3.38
C ILE A 49 12.91 4.01 3.82
N THR A 50 12.87 4.99 4.72
CA THR A 50 11.67 5.49 5.41
C THR A 50 11.64 7.01 5.34
N ASN A 51 10.44 7.59 5.25
CA ASN A 51 10.27 9.04 5.38
C ASN A 51 10.16 9.49 6.85
N GLY A 52 10.01 8.55 7.78
CA GLY A 52 9.91 8.83 9.21
C GLY A 52 8.58 9.46 9.64
N GLU A 53 7.56 9.40 8.77
CA GLU A 53 6.26 10.06 8.98
C GLU A 53 5.14 9.00 8.96
N PRO A 54 5.06 8.12 9.98
CA PRO A 54 4.02 7.10 10.03
C PRO A 54 2.63 7.74 10.13
N GLN A 55 1.73 7.34 9.25
CA GLN A 55 0.34 7.81 9.22
C GLN A 55 -0.61 6.61 9.10
N THR A 56 -1.86 6.80 9.52
CA THR A 56 -2.88 5.78 9.29
C THR A 56 -3.22 5.72 7.81
N LEU A 57 -3.44 4.52 7.28
CA LEU A 57 -3.91 4.37 5.90
C LEU A 57 -5.19 5.17 5.64
N ARG A 58 -6.08 5.23 6.63
CA ARG A 58 -7.28 6.07 6.61
C ARG A 58 -6.93 7.53 6.30
N SER A 59 -5.96 8.11 7.01
CA SER A 59 -5.61 9.53 6.83
C SER A 59 -5.06 9.79 5.43
N ILE A 60 -4.23 8.88 4.91
CA ILE A 60 -3.64 8.99 3.58
C ILE A 60 -4.72 8.92 2.51
N VAL A 61 -5.61 7.92 2.60
CA VAL A 61 -6.70 7.73 1.64
C VAL A 61 -7.71 8.87 1.71
N GLN A 62 -8.02 9.37 2.91
CA GLN A 62 -8.93 10.51 3.06
C GLN A 62 -8.34 11.76 2.40
N ARG A 63 -7.07 12.07 2.66
CA ARG A 63 -6.38 13.19 2.00
C ARG A 63 -6.41 13.06 0.48
N LEU A 64 -6.19 11.87 -0.06
CA LEU A 64 -6.28 11.64 -1.51
C LEU A 64 -7.69 11.87 -2.06
N ILE A 65 -8.72 11.40 -1.36
CA ILE A 65 -10.14 11.62 -1.74
C ILE A 65 -10.46 13.11 -1.77
N ASP A 66 -10.01 13.85 -0.75
CA ASP A 66 -10.26 15.28 -0.61
C ASP A 66 -9.55 16.08 -1.72
N GLU A 67 -8.26 15.80 -1.97
CA GLU A 67 -7.46 16.48 -3.01
C GLU A 67 -7.94 16.15 -4.43
N LEU A 68 -8.44 14.93 -4.67
CA LEU A 68 -9.01 14.54 -5.96
C LEU A 68 -10.49 14.94 -6.11
N ASN A 69 -11.08 15.53 -5.08
CA ASN A 69 -12.49 15.96 -5.03
C ASN A 69 -13.48 14.82 -5.37
N ILE A 70 -13.19 13.61 -4.88
CA ILE A 70 -13.99 12.40 -5.14
C ILE A 70 -15.06 12.27 -4.05
N HIS A 71 -16.32 12.06 -4.43
CA HIS A 71 -17.38 11.73 -3.47
C HIS A 71 -17.31 10.25 -3.05
N CYS A 72 -16.42 9.93 -2.12
CA CYS A 72 -16.23 8.56 -1.62
C CYS A 72 -16.10 8.51 -0.09
N ARG A 73 -16.61 7.44 0.54
CA ARG A 73 -16.53 7.22 2.00
C ARG A 73 -15.69 6.01 2.35
N ILE A 74 -14.81 6.13 3.34
CA ILE A 74 -14.07 4.99 3.87
C ILE A 74 -14.97 4.15 4.78
N ARG A 75 -15.09 2.85 4.52
CA ARG A 75 -15.84 1.90 5.36
C ARG A 75 -14.94 0.79 5.88
N SER A 76 -15.17 0.43 7.14
CA SER A 76 -14.53 -0.73 7.76
C SER A 76 -15.21 -2.01 7.32
N VAL A 77 -14.41 -3.03 7.03
CA VAL A 77 -14.89 -4.38 6.70
C VAL A 77 -14.12 -5.40 7.54
N PRO A 78 -14.80 -6.45 8.06
CA PRO A 78 -14.13 -7.55 8.75
C PRO A 78 -13.12 -8.24 7.84
N TYR A 79 -11.90 -8.46 8.34
CA TYR A 79 -10.83 -9.13 7.62
C TYR A 79 -11.21 -10.48 7.00
N PRO A 80 -11.96 -11.40 7.67
CA PRO A 80 -12.32 -12.69 7.08
C PRO A 80 -13.15 -12.57 5.79
N MET A 81 -13.93 -11.49 5.66
CA MET A 81 -14.71 -11.22 4.46
C MET A 81 -13.82 -10.77 3.31
N LEU A 82 -12.85 -9.87 3.58
CA LEU A 82 -11.88 -9.42 2.59
C LEU A 82 -10.95 -10.57 2.15
N ASP A 83 -10.54 -11.43 3.09
CA ASP A 83 -9.71 -12.60 2.83
C ASP A 83 -10.39 -13.58 1.85
N MET A 84 -11.67 -13.91 2.09
CA MET A 84 -12.44 -14.78 1.20
C MET A 84 -12.59 -14.18 -0.21
N ILE A 85 -12.82 -12.87 -0.32
CA ILE A 85 -12.92 -12.18 -1.61
C ILE A 85 -11.57 -12.23 -2.33
N ALA A 86 -10.48 -11.89 -1.64
CA ALA A 86 -9.14 -11.87 -2.22
C ALA A 86 -8.70 -13.26 -2.72
N ARG A 87 -8.90 -14.31 -1.91
CA ARG A 87 -8.58 -15.69 -2.30
C ARG A 87 -9.44 -16.19 -3.46
N SER A 88 -10.70 -15.76 -3.53
CA SER A 88 -11.57 -16.06 -4.67
C SER A 88 -11.06 -15.36 -5.93
N MET A 89 -10.71 -14.08 -5.86
CA MET A 89 -10.18 -13.31 -6.99
C MET A 89 -8.85 -13.87 -7.51
N GLU A 90 -7.95 -14.31 -6.63
CA GLU A 90 -6.71 -15.00 -7.03
C GLU A 90 -6.99 -16.34 -7.73
N ARG A 91 -7.98 -17.11 -7.25
CA ARG A 91 -8.38 -18.40 -7.86
C ARG A 91 -8.96 -18.23 -9.27
N PHE A 92 -9.73 -17.16 -9.49
CA PHE A 92 -10.37 -16.87 -10.78
C PHE A 92 -9.48 -16.10 -11.75
N GLY A 93 -8.52 -15.29 -11.25
CA GLY A 93 -7.53 -14.58 -12.07
C GLY A 93 -6.51 -15.49 -12.75
N ASN A 94 -6.37 -16.73 -12.31
CA ASN A 94 -5.37 -17.67 -12.84
C ASN A 94 -5.64 -18.18 -14.27
N LYS A 95 -6.74 -17.75 -14.93
CA LYS A 95 -7.11 -18.15 -16.31
C LYS A 95 -6.93 -17.06 -17.37
N SER A 96 -6.63 -15.83 -16.97
CA SER A 96 -6.40 -14.70 -17.87
C SER A 96 -5.28 -13.91 -17.23
N ALA A 97 -4.15 -13.74 -17.90
CA ALA A 97 -2.94 -13.08 -17.39
C ALA A 97 -3.18 -11.58 -17.07
N ARG A 98 -4.05 -11.30 -16.12
CA ARG A 98 -4.57 -10.01 -15.72
C ARG A 98 -4.42 -9.92 -14.21
N GLU A 99 -3.66 -8.93 -13.75
CA GLU A 99 -3.38 -8.77 -12.33
C GLU A 99 -4.69 -8.65 -11.52
N PRO A 100 -4.87 -9.45 -10.46
CA PRO A 100 -6.03 -9.32 -9.58
C PRO A 100 -6.04 -7.94 -8.93
N ALA A 101 -7.16 -7.22 -9.01
CA ALA A 101 -7.30 -5.90 -8.38
C ALA A 101 -7.19 -5.93 -6.85
N LEU A 102 -7.34 -7.11 -6.23
CA LEU A 102 -7.18 -7.39 -4.81
C LEU A 102 -6.49 -8.74 -4.66
N THR A 103 -5.36 -8.76 -3.94
CA THR A 103 -4.62 -9.98 -3.60
C THR A 103 -4.66 -10.19 -2.09
N HIS A 104 -4.58 -11.45 -1.66
CA HIS A 104 -4.46 -11.84 -0.27
C HIS A 104 -3.24 -11.13 0.36
N TYR A 105 -2.16 -10.97 -0.41
CA TYR A 105 -0.98 -10.22 -0.01
C TYR A 105 -1.28 -8.75 0.33
N GLY A 106 -2.03 -8.04 -0.52
CA GLY A 106 -2.39 -6.64 -0.30
C GLY A 106 -3.28 -6.44 0.92
N VAL A 107 -4.26 -7.33 1.12
CA VAL A 107 -5.18 -7.29 2.28
C VAL A 107 -4.45 -7.68 3.58
N SER A 108 -3.59 -8.69 3.54
CA SER A 108 -2.81 -9.15 4.70
C SER A 108 -1.83 -8.07 5.20
N LYS A 109 -1.25 -7.30 4.29
CA LYS A 109 -0.35 -6.18 4.60
C LYS A 109 -1.02 -4.99 5.30
N LEU A 110 -2.34 -5.00 5.46
CA LEU A 110 -3.09 -3.88 6.03
C LEU A 110 -3.93 -4.29 7.25
N ASN A 111 -3.70 -5.51 7.78
CA ASN A 111 -4.53 -6.09 8.85
C ASN A 111 -3.88 -6.09 10.25
N PHE A 112 -2.80 -5.35 10.46
CA PHE A 112 -2.16 -5.21 11.79
C PHE A 112 -2.71 -4.02 12.56
#